data_AF-A0A1Q5EV52-F1
#
_entry.id   AF-A0A1Q5EV52-F1
#
_cell.length_a   1.000
_cell.length_b   1.000
_cell.length_c   1.000
_cell.angle_alpha   90.00
_cell.angle_beta   90.00
_cell.angle_gamma   90.00
#
_symmetry.space_group_name_H-M   'P 1'
#
loop_
_entity.id
_entity.type
_entity.pdbx_description
1 polymer ?
#
loop_
_entity_poly.entity_id
_entity_poly.type
_entity_poly.pdbx_seq_one_letter_code
_entity_poly.pdbx_strand_id
1 'polypeptide(L)'
;MLVVAAVAALVASPDQIVARSVGVAAVVAVVGLALVLRQRDRAARAAVELAMTRRLRAEERYEEQIAEAEYAAEVAEERATRFGRRLTAEKSRLAKAETEIARLLRERAVLVAEQALKEAEAARRAVEESRPKHPVTPAAFVRAQAAMRHLERQAVSAEAQRAVDERAQVELRPKMPEPVPATGPAALRPVGPALPGPRPQAAEHAAPQRPRGAAFSFFGRPGSARAALRAAAPAPAVGDLADVVGDEALADSERYAVLDAAPVDVGQPAHRAVEQPPSHQHAESDTEPAEVVDLTPHDETELLELPELRAGRP
;
A
#
# COMPACT_ATOMS: atom_id res chain seq x y z
N MET A 1 76.55 -45.56 13.16
CA MET A 1 77.30 -45.19 14.39
C MET A 1 77.44 -46.35 15.38
N LEU A 2 76.37 -47.03 15.82
CA LEU A 2 76.47 -48.19 16.75
C LEU A 2 77.30 -49.37 16.23
N VAL A 3 77.17 -49.72 14.94
CA VAL A 3 77.96 -50.81 14.33
C VAL A 3 79.45 -50.44 14.26
N VAL A 4 79.77 -49.18 14.00
CA VAL A 4 81.16 -48.67 13.94
C VAL A 4 81.79 -48.65 15.35
N ALA A 5 81.03 -48.26 16.37
CA ALA A 5 81.46 -48.32 17.77
C ALA A 5 81.64 -49.77 18.27
N ALA A 6 80.78 -50.69 17.83
CA ALA A 6 80.90 -52.12 18.15
C ALA A 6 82.14 -52.76 17.52
N VAL A 7 82.42 -52.43 16.25
CA VAL A 7 83.63 -52.87 15.54
C VAL A 7 84.89 -52.25 16.17
N ALA A 8 84.86 -50.98 16.58
CA ALA A 8 85.98 -50.33 17.26
C ALA A 8 86.28 -50.94 18.65
N ALA A 9 85.25 -51.28 19.44
CA ALA A 9 85.40 -51.95 20.74
C ALA A 9 85.95 -53.39 20.61
N LEU A 10 85.62 -54.08 19.51
CA LEU A 10 86.10 -55.42 19.19
C LEU A 10 87.60 -55.44 18.84
N VAL A 11 88.10 -54.36 18.22
CA VAL A 11 89.52 -54.23 17.81
C VAL A 11 90.40 -53.69 18.95
N ALA A 12 89.84 -52.91 19.88
CA ALA A 12 90.61 -52.24 20.93
C ALA A 12 90.64 -52.96 22.30
N SER A 13 89.75 -53.92 22.57
CA SER A 13 89.65 -54.58 23.88
C SER A 13 90.21 -56.01 23.87
N PRO A 14 91.25 -56.34 24.67
CA PRO A 14 91.75 -57.71 24.84
C PRO A 14 90.81 -58.60 25.66
N ASP A 15 89.74 -58.02 26.22
CA ASP A 15 88.82 -58.69 27.11
C ASP A 15 87.63 -59.28 26.34
N GLN A 16 87.67 -60.60 26.12
CA GLN A 16 86.68 -61.33 25.30
C GLN A 16 85.24 -61.15 25.79
N ILE A 17 85.06 -60.86 27.08
CA ILE A 17 83.76 -60.64 27.70
C ILE A 17 83.12 -59.35 27.17
N VAL A 18 83.89 -58.28 26.99
CA VAL A 18 83.42 -56.97 26.49
C VAL A 18 83.06 -57.06 25.00
N ALA A 19 83.88 -57.75 24.21
CA ALA A 19 83.60 -58.00 22.80
C ALA A 19 82.28 -58.77 22.58
N ARG A 20 82.03 -59.81 23.40
CA ARG A 20 80.79 -60.60 23.34
C ARG A 20 79.57 -59.80 23.78
N SER A 21 79.67 -58.99 24.84
CA SER A 21 78.53 -58.20 25.33
C SER A 21 78.11 -57.11 24.33
N VAL A 22 79.08 -56.45 23.68
CA VAL A 22 78.81 -55.45 22.64
C VAL A 22 78.20 -56.07 21.39
N GLY A 23 78.66 -57.25 20.97
CA GLY A 23 78.06 -58.01 19.88
C GLY A 23 76.60 -58.38 20.17
N VAL A 24 76.30 -58.88 21.38
CA VAL A 24 74.93 -59.18 21.81
C VAL A 24 74.06 -57.92 21.83
N ALA A 25 74.58 -56.80 22.36
CA ALA A 25 73.86 -55.53 22.37
C ALA A 25 73.52 -55.02 20.96
N ALA A 26 74.43 -55.17 19.99
CA ALA A 26 74.19 -54.80 18.60
C ALA A 26 73.08 -55.65 17.96
N VAL A 27 73.09 -56.97 18.19
CA VAL A 27 72.02 -57.87 17.68
C VAL A 27 70.67 -57.50 18.30
N VAL A 28 70.62 -57.27 19.61
CA VAL A 28 69.38 -56.85 20.31
C VAL A 28 68.89 -55.51 19.76
N ALA A 29 69.77 -54.55 19.48
CA ALA A 29 69.39 -53.26 18.90
C ALA A 29 68.83 -53.41 17.47
N VAL A 30 69.42 -54.25 16.63
CA VAL A 30 68.92 -54.50 15.26
C VAL A 30 67.56 -55.21 15.29
N VAL A 31 67.40 -56.23 16.13
CA VAL A 31 66.11 -56.92 16.30
C VAL A 31 65.05 -55.98 16.87
N GLY A 32 65.39 -55.16 17.86
CA GLY A 32 64.52 -54.14 18.41
C GLY A 32 64.08 -53.12 17.35
N LEU A 33 65.00 -52.61 16.54
CA LEU A 33 64.69 -51.70 15.44
C LEU A 33 63.78 -52.36 14.39
N ALA A 34 64.05 -53.62 14.02
CA ALA A 34 63.21 -54.36 13.08
C ALA A 34 61.78 -54.54 13.60
N LEU A 35 61.61 -54.79 14.91
CA LEU A 35 60.29 -54.89 15.55
C LEU A 35 59.57 -53.53 15.57
N VAL A 36 60.28 -52.44 15.88
CA VAL A 36 59.72 -51.07 15.84
C VAL A 36 59.27 -50.70 14.43
N LEU A 37 60.08 -51.01 13.40
CA LEU A 37 59.70 -50.80 12.00
C LEU A 37 58.48 -51.63 11.61
N ARG A 38 58.44 -52.92 12.00
CA ARG A 38 57.28 -53.79 11.75
C ARG A 38 56.03 -53.30 12.46
N GLN A 39 56.15 -52.76 13.66
CA GLN A 39 55.05 -52.16 14.41
C GLN A 39 54.57 -50.86 13.74
N ARG A 40 55.50 -50.02 13.27
CA ARG A 40 55.19 -48.80 12.51
C ARG A 40 54.48 -49.13 11.19
N ASP A 41 54.90 -50.16 10.47
CA ASP A 41 54.25 -50.59 9.23
C ASP A 41 52.82 -51.09 9.48
N ARG A 42 52.60 -51.84 10.57
CA ARG A 42 51.25 -52.26 10.97
C ARG A 42 50.37 -51.07 11.36
N ALA A 43 50.92 -50.11 12.11
CA ALA A 43 50.22 -48.89 12.48
C ALA A 43 49.89 -48.02 11.26
N ALA A 44 50.81 -47.92 10.29
CA ALA A 44 50.59 -47.19 9.05
C ALA A 44 49.48 -47.82 8.20
N ARG A 45 49.45 -49.15 8.07
CA ARG A 45 48.37 -49.87 7.36
C ARG A 45 47.01 -49.64 8.03
N ALA A 46 46.95 -49.79 9.35
CA ALA A 46 45.72 -49.54 10.11
C ALA A 46 45.26 -48.07 9.97
N ALA A 47 46.19 -47.11 9.97
CA ALA A 47 45.87 -45.70 9.77
C ALA A 47 45.29 -45.41 8.38
N VAL A 48 45.82 -46.06 7.33
CA VAL A 48 45.29 -45.94 5.96
C VAL A 48 43.89 -46.55 5.86
N GLU A 49 43.67 -47.74 6.41
CA GLU A 49 42.34 -48.38 6.44
C GLU A 49 41.30 -47.51 7.18
N LEU A 50 41.68 -46.92 8.32
CA LEU A 50 40.82 -45.99 9.05
C LEU A 50 40.55 -44.69 8.27
N ALA A 51 41.54 -44.18 7.54
CA ALA A 51 41.35 -43.00 6.69
C ALA A 51 40.40 -43.30 5.52
N MET A 52 40.50 -44.48 4.89
CA MET A 52 39.60 -44.90 3.82
C MET A 52 38.17 -45.09 4.33
N THR A 53 37.96 -45.76 5.46
CA THR A 53 36.62 -45.92 6.05
C THR A 53 36.00 -44.59 6.49
N ARG A 54 36.81 -43.62 6.92
CA ARG A 54 36.32 -42.25 7.22
C ARG A 54 35.92 -41.49 5.96
N ARG A 55 36.64 -41.68 4.85
CA ARG A 55 36.28 -41.08 3.55
C ARG A 55 34.97 -41.65 3.03
N LEU A 56 34.81 -42.97 3.03
CA LEU A 56 33.56 -43.62 2.62
C LEU A 56 32.35 -43.12 3.42
N ARG A 57 32.46 -43.04 4.75
CA ARG A 57 31.38 -42.48 5.59
C ARG A 57 31.12 -40.99 5.35
N ALA A 58 32.14 -40.24 4.93
CA ALA A 58 31.96 -38.84 4.58
C ALA A 58 31.24 -38.73 3.23
N GLU A 59 31.61 -39.54 2.25
CA GLU A 59 30.95 -39.65 0.95
C GLU A 59 29.47 -40.02 1.13
N GLU A 60 29.14 -41.04 1.94
CA GLU A 60 27.77 -41.41 2.27
C GLU A 60 26.97 -40.23 2.84
N ARG A 61 27.54 -39.48 3.79
CA ARG A 61 26.87 -38.29 4.37
C ARG A 61 26.71 -37.16 3.36
N TYR A 62 27.65 -37.00 2.44
CA TYR A 62 27.53 -36.00 1.39
C TYR A 62 26.46 -36.39 0.38
N GLU A 63 26.34 -37.66 0.04
CA GLU A 63 25.24 -38.16 -0.79
C GLU A 63 23.88 -37.94 -0.13
N GLU A 64 23.77 -38.21 1.18
CA GLU A 64 22.56 -37.90 1.96
C GLU A 64 22.24 -36.40 1.95
N GLN A 65 23.24 -35.53 2.16
CA GLN A 65 23.06 -34.07 2.10
C GLN A 65 22.66 -33.57 0.71
N ILE A 66 23.22 -34.16 -0.34
CA ILE A 66 22.85 -33.84 -1.73
C ILE A 66 21.39 -34.24 -1.97
N ALA A 67 20.98 -35.44 -1.56
CA ALA A 67 19.59 -35.89 -1.69
C ALA A 67 18.60 -35.00 -0.90
N GLU A 68 18.96 -34.58 0.31
CA GLU A 68 18.15 -33.64 1.09
C GLU A 68 18.04 -32.26 0.41
N ALA A 69 19.13 -31.77 -0.17
CA ALA A 69 19.16 -30.49 -0.88
C ALA A 69 18.34 -30.54 -2.18
N GLU A 70 18.42 -31.65 -2.92
CA GLU A 70 17.60 -31.90 -4.12
C GLU A 70 16.11 -31.94 -3.77
N TYR A 71 15.72 -32.67 -2.71
CA TYR A 71 14.35 -32.68 -2.23
C TYR A 71 13.87 -31.28 -1.80
N ALA A 72 14.70 -30.52 -1.09
CA ALA A 72 14.37 -29.16 -0.70
C ALA A 72 14.17 -28.24 -1.92
N ALA A 73 14.97 -28.42 -2.98
CA ALA A 73 14.83 -27.69 -4.24
C ALA A 73 13.51 -28.04 -4.96
N GLU A 74 13.15 -29.32 -5.06
CA GLU A 74 11.86 -29.76 -5.63
C GLU A 74 10.67 -29.17 -4.86
N VAL A 75 10.71 -29.20 -3.53
CA VAL A 75 9.65 -28.60 -2.68
C VAL A 75 9.58 -27.08 -2.87
N ALA A 76 10.71 -26.40 -3.05
CA ALA A 76 10.74 -24.98 -3.33
C ALA A 76 10.13 -24.65 -4.71
N GLU A 77 10.42 -25.46 -5.74
CA GLU A 77 9.84 -25.33 -7.07
C GLU A 77 8.31 -25.55 -7.04
N GLU A 78 7.83 -26.57 -6.34
CA GLU A 78 6.40 -26.80 -6.16
C GLU A 78 5.70 -25.60 -5.49
N ARG A 79 6.32 -25.01 -4.47
CA ARG A 79 5.78 -23.82 -3.81
C ARG A 79 5.76 -22.64 -4.77
N ALA A 80 6.84 -22.43 -5.52
CA ALA A 80 6.95 -21.36 -6.50
C ALA A 80 5.88 -21.48 -7.60
N THR A 81 5.64 -22.68 -8.12
CA THR A 81 4.59 -22.91 -9.13
C THR A 81 3.18 -22.68 -8.57
N ARG A 82 2.90 -23.13 -7.33
CA ARG A 82 1.63 -22.84 -6.64
C ARG A 82 1.42 -21.34 -6.43
N PHE A 83 2.45 -20.60 -6.01
CA PHE A 83 2.38 -19.14 -5.90
C PHE A 83 2.20 -18.47 -7.25
N GLY A 84 2.89 -18.94 -8.29
CA GLY A 84 2.72 -18.46 -9.67
C GLY A 84 1.27 -18.58 -10.13
N ARG A 85 0.62 -19.74 -9.92
CA ARG A 85 -0.80 -19.97 -10.26
C ARG A 85 -1.74 -19.06 -9.45
N ARG A 86 -1.46 -18.84 -8.17
CA ARG A 86 -2.26 -17.92 -7.33
C ARG A 86 -2.13 -16.48 -7.81
N LEU A 87 -0.92 -16.04 -8.14
CA LEU A 87 -0.67 -14.69 -8.64
C LEU A 87 -1.33 -14.44 -9.99
N THR A 88 -1.33 -15.41 -10.91
CA THR A 88 -2.03 -15.27 -12.19
C THR A 88 -3.55 -15.23 -11.99
N ALA A 89 -4.09 -16.05 -11.08
CA ALA A 89 -5.50 -15.99 -10.71
C ALA A 89 -5.88 -14.62 -10.12
N GLU A 90 -5.11 -14.09 -9.18
CA GLU A 90 -5.35 -12.76 -8.59
C GLU A 90 -5.22 -11.63 -9.61
N LYS A 91 -4.23 -11.68 -10.50
CA LYS A 91 -4.12 -10.71 -11.61
C LYS A 91 -5.35 -10.74 -12.52
N SER A 92 -5.89 -11.92 -12.81
CA SER A 92 -7.11 -12.04 -13.62
C SER A 92 -8.35 -11.50 -12.90
N ARG A 93 -8.43 -11.68 -11.56
CA ARG A 93 -9.50 -11.12 -10.72
C ARG A 93 -9.43 -9.60 -10.69
N LEU A 94 -8.23 -9.05 -10.51
CA LEU A 94 -7.99 -7.61 -10.52
C LEU A 94 -8.37 -7.00 -11.87
N ALA A 95 -7.94 -7.60 -12.99
CA ALA A 95 -8.32 -7.13 -14.33
C ALA A 95 -9.84 -7.16 -14.53
N LYS A 96 -10.54 -8.20 -14.07
CA LYS A 96 -12.02 -8.24 -14.10
C LYS A 96 -12.63 -7.10 -13.29
N ALA A 97 -12.18 -6.91 -12.05
CA ALA A 97 -12.66 -5.83 -11.19
C ALA A 97 -12.44 -4.43 -11.80
N GLU A 98 -11.29 -4.20 -12.44
CA GLU A 98 -11.00 -2.94 -13.14
C GLU A 98 -11.95 -2.71 -14.33
N THR A 99 -12.27 -3.76 -15.09
CA THR A 99 -13.25 -3.65 -16.19
C THR A 99 -14.67 -3.39 -15.68
N GLU A 100 -15.05 -3.96 -14.54
CA GLU A 100 -16.32 -3.71 -13.87
C GLU A 100 -16.40 -2.27 -13.35
N ILE A 101 -15.34 -1.76 -12.72
CA ILE A 101 -15.26 -0.36 -12.27
C ILE A 101 -15.39 0.59 -13.46
N ALA A 102 -14.68 0.33 -14.56
CA ALA A 102 -14.78 1.13 -15.79
C ALA A 102 -16.18 1.08 -16.41
N ARG A 103 -16.89 -0.05 -16.29
CA ARG A 103 -18.28 -0.18 -16.70
C ARG A 103 -19.20 0.65 -15.79
N LEU A 104 -19.09 0.52 -14.48
CA LEU A 104 -19.90 1.26 -13.51
C LEU A 104 -19.70 2.78 -13.61
N LEU A 105 -18.47 3.22 -13.88
CA LEU A 105 -18.18 4.64 -14.11
C LEU A 105 -18.85 5.16 -15.39
N ARG A 106 -18.88 4.36 -16.46
CA ARG A 106 -19.62 4.72 -17.69
C ARG A 106 -21.12 4.78 -17.44
N GLU A 107 -21.68 3.78 -16.76
CA GLU A 107 -23.10 3.77 -16.39
C GLU A 107 -23.46 4.98 -15.52
N ARG A 108 -22.64 5.31 -14.52
CA ARG A 108 -22.83 6.51 -13.69
C ARG A 108 -22.71 7.81 -14.49
N ALA A 109 -21.76 7.89 -15.42
CA ALA A 109 -21.59 9.07 -16.27
C ALA A 109 -22.82 9.30 -17.16
N VAL A 110 -23.41 8.24 -17.71
CA VAL A 110 -24.67 8.31 -18.47
C VAL A 110 -25.81 8.78 -17.59
N LEU A 111 -26.00 8.21 -16.39
CA LEU A 111 -27.05 8.63 -15.47
C LEU A 111 -26.91 10.11 -15.06
N VAL A 112 -25.69 10.58 -14.80
CA VAL A 112 -25.42 11.99 -14.49
C VAL A 112 -25.71 12.89 -15.70
N ALA A 113 -25.36 12.46 -16.92
CA ALA A 113 -25.70 13.19 -18.14
C ALA A 113 -27.21 13.29 -18.35
N GLU A 114 -27.96 12.20 -18.13
CA GLU A 114 -29.42 12.20 -18.20
C GLU A 114 -30.07 13.11 -17.15
N GLN A 115 -29.53 13.13 -15.92
CA GLN A 115 -29.98 14.05 -14.88
C GLN A 115 -29.72 15.51 -15.27
N ALA A 116 -28.51 15.82 -15.77
CA ALA A 116 -28.16 17.15 -16.24
C ALA A 116 -29.04 17.61 -17.42
N LEU A 117 -29.42 16.70 -18.33
CA LEU A 117 -30.35 17.00 -19.42
C LEU A 117 -31.76 17.31 -18.89
N LYS A 118 -32.28 16.52 -17.95
CA LYS A 118 -33.59 16.77 -17.31
C LYS A 118 -33.61 18.10 -16.57
N GLU A 119 -32.53 18.42 -15.84
CA GLU A 119 -32.39 19.71 -15.14
C GLU A 119 -32.29 20.88 -16.13
N ALA A 120 -31.56 20.73 -17.23
CA ALA A 120 -31.46 21.75 -18.27
C ALA A 120 -32.81 21.99 -18.97
N GLU A 121 -33.59 20.94 -19.24
CA GLU A 121 -34.95 21.05 -19.77
C GLU A 121 -35.90 21.73 -18.78
N ALA A 122 -35.84 21.36 -17.50
CA ALA A 122 -36.64 22.01 -16.45
C ALA A 122 -36.29 23.50 -16.30
N ALA A 123 -34.98 23.83 -16.36
CA ALA A 123 -34.53 25.21 -16.34
C ALA A 123 -35.02 26.00 -17.56
N ARG A 124 -35.00 25.41 -18.76
CA ARG A 124 -35.57 26.02 -19.98
C ARG A 124 -37.05 26.30 -19.82
N ARG A 125 -37.83 25.35 -19.30
CA ARG A 125 -39.26 25.54 -19.03
C ARG A 125 -39.51 26.65 -18.01
N ALA A 126 -38.75 26.69 -16.92
CA ALA A 126 -38.86 27.76 -15.93
C ALA A 126 -38.53 29.15 -16.53
N VAL A 127 -37.54 29.23 -17.43
CA VAL A 127 -37.22 30.47 -18.16
C VAL A 127 -38.36 30.86 -19.11
N GLU A 128 -38.97 29.90 -19.81
CA GLU A 128 -40.12 30.14 -20.68
C GLU A 128 -41.36 30.59 -19.90
N GLU A 129 -41.64 30.00 -18.74
CA GLU A 129 -42.73 30.38 -17.84
C GLU A 129 -42.52 31.76 -17.22
N SER A 130 -41.28 32.07 -16.82
CA SER A 130 -40.92 33.40 -16.29
C SER A 130 -40.81 34.48 -17.37
N ARG A 131 -40.93 34.12 -18.65
CA ARG A 131 -40.86 35.07 -19.76
C ARG A 131 -42.06 36.02 -19.68
N PRO A 132 -41.84 37.33 -19.50
CA PRO A 132 -42.93 38.28 -19.38
C PRO A 132 -43.74 38.33 -20.69
N LYS A 133 -45.06 38.22 -20.60
CA LYS A 133 -45.99 38.33 -21.75
C LYS A 133 -45.85 39.67 -22.50
N HIS A 134 -45.38 40.70 -21.80
CA HIS A 134 -45.07 42.00 -22.36
C HIS A 134 -43.60 42.31 -22.12
N PRO A 135 -42.70 41.92 -23.05
CA PRO A 135 -41.29 42.25 -22.90
C PRO A 135 -41.15 43.77 -22.86
N VAL A 136 -40.37 44.26 -21.90
CA VAL A 136 -40.05 45.69 -21.80
C VAL A 136 -39.17 46.04 -22.99
N THR A 137 -39.79 46.55 -24.05
CA THR A 137 -39.09 47.02 -25.24
C THR A 137 -38.58 48.44 -25.00
N PRO A 138 -37.52 48.88 -25.71
CA PRO A 138 -37.09 50.28 -25.69
C PRO A 138 -38.27 51.25 -25.97
N ALA A 139 -39.16 50.86 -26.89
CA ALA A 139 -40.40 51.60 -27.16
C ALA A 139 -41.37 51.65 -25.96
N ALA A 140 -41.42 50.62 -25.11
CA ALA A 140 -42.19 50.65 -23.88
C ALA A 140 -41.66 51.70 -22.89
N PHE A 141 -40.35 51.86 -22.78
CA PHE A 141 -39.75 52.93 -21.97
C PHE A 141 -40.11 54.33 -22.50
N VAL A 142 -40.03 54.54 -23.82
CA VAL A 142 -40.42 55.81 -24.45
C VAL A 142 -41.90 56.10 -24.20
N ARG A 143 -42.78 55.10 -24.34
CA ARG A 143 -44.22 55.24 -24.04
C ARG A 143 -44.48 55.54 -22.56
N ALA A 144 -43.81 54.85 -21.64
CA ALA A 144 -43.92 55.11 -20.21
C ALA A 144 -43.49 56.54 -19.85
N GLN A 145 -42.39 57.02 -20.44
CA GLN A 145 -41.93 58.40 -20.23
C GLN A 145 -42.92 59.43 -20.80
N ALA A 146 -43.53 59.17 -21.96
CA ALA A 146 -44.58 60.03 -22.52
C ALA A 146 -45.82 60.08 -21.64
N ALA A 147 -46.23 58.95 -21.04
CA ALA A 147 -47.35 58.87 -20.10
C ALA A 147 -47.06 59.66 -18.82
N MET A 148 -45.86 59.56 -18.24
CA MET A 148 -45.46 60.34 -17.06
C MET A 148 -45.56 61.85 -17.33
N ARG A 149 -45.03 62.32 -18.47
CA ARG A 149 -45.17 63.74 -18.87
C ARG A 149 -46.62 64.15 -19.08
N HIS A 150 -47.50 63.24 -19.48
CA HIS A 150 -48.92 63.53 -19.62
C HIS A 150 -49.60 63.67 -18.25
N LEU A 151 -49.31 62.77 -17.30
CA LEU A 151 -49.82 62.84 -15.93
C LEU A 151 -49.32 64.08 -15.19
N GLU A 152 -48.06 64.48 -15.37
CA GLU A 152 -47.52 65.74 -14.82
C GLU A 152 -48.31 66.94 -15.33
N ARG A 153 -48.61 66.99 -16.63
CA ARG A 153 -49.45 68.07 -17.19
C ARG A 153 -50.86 68.05 -16.61
N GLN A 154 -51.46 66.88 -16.44
CA GLN A 154 -52.79 66.75 -15.84
C GLN A 154 -52.79 67.19 -14.37
N ALA A 155 -51.76 66.85 -13.60
CA ALA A 155 -51.62 67.27 -12.20
C ALA A 155 -51.52 68.79 -12.07
N VAL A 156 -50.68 69.43 -12.91
CA VAL A 156 -50.59 70.90 -12.96
C VAL A 156 -51.94 71.54 -13.32
N SER A 157 -52.66 70.93 -14.26
CA SER A 157 -53.98 71.42 -14.68
C SER A 157 -55.02 71.30 -13.55
N ALA A 158 -55.00 70.19 -12.80
CA ALA A 158 -55.87 69.96 -11.66
C ALA A 158 -55.53 70.87 -10.47
N GLU A 159 -54.25 71.13 -10.20
CA GLU A 159 -53.81 72.09 -9.18
C GLU A 159 -54.24 73.52 -9.53
N ALA A 160 -54.11 73.91 -10.79
CA ALA A 160 -54.61 75.20 -11.25
C ALA A 160 -56.13 75.33 -11.07
N GLN A 161 -56.89 74.27 -11.36
CA GLN A 161 -58.33 74.25 -11.10
C GLN A 161 -58.65 74.37 -9.61
N ARG A 162 -57.97 73.60 -8.74
CA ARG A 162 -58.15 73.70 -7.29
C ARG A 162 -57.82 75.10 -6.76
N ALA A 163 -56.77 75.75 -7.24
CA ALA A 163 -56.43 77.11 -6.84
C ALA A 163 -57.50 78.12 -7.27
N VAL A 164 -58.16 77.92 -8.42
CA VAL A 164 -59.29 78.73 -8.85
C VAL A 164 -60.51 78.47 -7.98
N ASP A 165 -60.84 77.20 -7.70
CA ASP A 165 -61.95 76.82 -6.83
C ASP A 165 -61.75 77.33 -5.39
N GLU A 166 -60.53 77.27 -4.85
CA GLU A 166 -60.18 77.84 -3.55
C GLU A 166 -60.33 79.36 -3.53
N ARG A 167 -59.92 80.06 -4.60
CA ARG A 167 -60.16 81.51 -4.73
C ARG A 167 -61.65 81.81 -4.76
N ALA A 168 -62.44 81.03 -5.51
CA ALA A 168 -63.90 81.18 -5.55
C ALA A 168 -64.55 80.89 -4.18
N GLN A 169 -64.05 79.91 -3.41
CA GLN A 169 -64.52 79.63 -2.06
C GLN A 169 -64.12 80.71 -1.05
N VAL A 170 -62.94 81.33 -1.19
CA VAL A 170 -62.52 82.49 -0.37
C VAL A 170 -63.39 83.71 -0.68
N GLU A 171 -63.78 83.92 -1.93
CA GLU A 171 -64.71 85.01 -2.33
C GLU A 171 -66.14 84.80 -1.81
N LEU A 172 -66.57 83.56 -1.59
CA LEU A 172 -67.86 83.22 -0.99
C LEU A 172 -67.85 83.18 0.54
N ARG A 173 -66.76 83.56 1.22
CA ARG A 173 -66.67 83.55 2.69
C ARG A 173 -67.32 84.82 3.28
N PRO A 174 -68.48 84.74 3.95
CA PRO A 174 -69.10 85.91 4.59
C PRO A 174 -68.26 86.38 5.78
N LYS A 175 -67.97 87.69 5.82
CA LYS A 175 -67.40 88.41 6.96
C LYS A 175 -68.37 88.33 8.15
N MET A 176 -67.93 87.75 9.26
CA MET A 176 -68.54 87.97 10.57
C MET A 176 -67.48 88.17 11.66
N PRO A 177 -67.83 88.87 12.76
CA PRO A 177 -66.91 89.67 13.56
C PRO A 177 -66.25 88.88 14.70
N GLU A 178 -65.18 89.48 15.21
CA GLU A 178 -64.44 89.12 16.43
C GLU A 178 -65.30 89.23 17.70
N PRO A 179 -65.20 88.25 18.62
CA PRO A 179 -65.26 88.56 20.06
C PRO A 179 -64.23 87.81 20.94
N VAL A 180 -63.73 88.52 21.95
CA VAL A 180 -63.09 88.08 23.23
C VAL A 180 -64.20 87.51 24.18
N PRO A 181 -64.02 86.84 25.37
CA PRO A 181 -62.84 86.53 26.23
C PRO A 181 -62.84 85.16 27.02
N ALA A 182 -61.87 85.03 27.96
CA ALA A 182 -61.92 84.39 29.30
C ALA A 182 -61.97 82.84 29.53
N THR A 183 -60.87 82.33 30.13
CA THR A 183 -60.71 81.43 31.31
C THR A 183 -61.73 80.32 31.66
N GLY A 184 -61.23 79.06 31.76
CA GLY A 184 -61.78 77.97 32.60
C GLY A 184 -61.49 76.54 32.08
N PRO A 185 -61.24 75.51 32.92
CA PRO A 185 -60.25 74.46 32.63
C PRO A 185 -60.82 73.10 32.20
N ALA A 186 -60.03 72.30 31.49
CA ALA A 186 -59.97 70.84 31.66
C ALA A 186 -58.76 70.26 30.92
N ALA A 187 -57.75 69.89 31.69
CA ALA A 187 -56.76 68.91 31.25
C ALA A 187 -57.48 67.59 30.93
N LEU A 188 -57.08 66.90 29.85
CA LEU A 188 -56.80 65.47 29.87
C LEU A 188 -56.07 65.05 28.59
N ARG A 189 -55.12 64.15 28.81
CA ARG A 189 -53.96 63.79 28.00
C ARG A 189 -54.27 63.11 26.66
N PRO A 190 -53.35 63.19 25.68
CA PRO A 190 -53.45 62.48 24.41
C PRO A 190 -53.07 60.99 24.56
N VAL A 191 -53.95 60.11 24.07
CA VAL A 191 -53.66 58.68 23.84
C VAL A 191 -53.02 58.57 22.46
N GLY A 192 -51.70 58.37 22.45
CA GLY A 192 -50.92 58.13 21.24
C GLY A 192 -51.10 56.70 20.71
N PRO A 193 -50.87 56.49 19.40
CA PRO A 193 -51.00 55.18 18.76
C PRO A 193 -49.93 54.20 19.27
N ALA A 194 -50.40 53.01 19.68
CA ALA A 194 -49.61 51.96 20.28
C ALA A 194 -48.65 51.30 19.26
N LEU A 195 -47.36 51.33 19.59
CA LEU A 195 -46.31 50.47 19.05
C LEU A 195 -46.61 48.98 19.34
N PRO A 196 -46.36 48.05 18.40
CA PRO A 196 -46.03 46.68 18.76
C PRO A 196 -44.54 46.58 19.07
N GLY A 197 -44.22 46.20 20.32
CA GLY A 197 -42.87 46.01 20.83
C GLY A 197 -42.17 44.74 20.32
N PRO A 198 -40.85 44.65 20.50
CA PRO A 198 -40.07 43.48 20.12
C PRO A 198 -40.21 42.35 21.15
N ARG A 199 -40.48 41.13 20.67
CA ARG A 199 -40.30 39.88 21.42
C ARG A 199 -39.00 39.22 20.95
N PRO A 200 -38.08 38.81 21.84
CA PRO A 200 -37.15 37.73 21.53
C PRO A 200 -37.75 36.41 22.03
N GLN A 201 -38.18 35.58 21.09
CA GLN A 201 -38.32 34.14 21.30
C GLN A 201 -37.10 33.45 20.70
N ALA A 202 -36.54 32.53 21.48
CA ALA A 202 -35.52 31.59 21.07
C ALA A 202 -36.07 30.61 20.02
N ALA A 203 -35.29 30.37 18.97
CA ALA A 203 -35.06 29.05 18.39
C ALA A 203 -33.96 29.21 17.32
N GLU A 204 -32.92 28.38 17.46
CA GLU A 204 -32.16 27.70 16.42
C GLU A 204 -32.28 28.26 14.99
N HIS A 205 -31.15 28.55 14.34
CA HIS A 205 -30.79 27.92 13.06
C HIS A 205 -29.35 28.29 12.69
N ALA A 206 -28.68 27.25 12.17
CA ALA A 206 -27.32 27.16 11.69
C ALA A 206 -26.79 28.38 10.91
N ALA A 207 -25.49 28.63 11.12
CA ALA A 207 -24.68 29.49 10.29
C ALA A 207 -24.65 29.01 8.82
N PRO A 208 -24.83 29.89 7.83
CA PRO A 208 -24.43 29.59 6.44
C PRO A 208 -22.93 29.86 6.29
N GLN A 209 -22.13 28.78 6.32
CA GLN A 209 -20.75 28.84 5.85
C GLN A 209 -20.75 29.09 4.33
N ARG A 210 -20.39 30.30 3.91
CA ARG A 210 -19.95 30.54 2.52
C ARG A 210 -18.56 29.90 2.33
N PRO A 211 -18.33 29.13 1.26
CA PRO A 211 -17.00 28.67 0.92
C PRO A 211 -16.19 29.84 0.34
N ARG A 212 -15.24 30.36 1.11
CA ARG A 212 -14.19 31.21 0.54
C ARG A 212 -13.17 30.31 -0.17
N GLY A 213 -13.10 30.49 -1.48
CA GLY A 213 -11.85 30.65 -2.21
C GLY A 213 -10.90 29.46 -2.21
N ALA A 214 -10.97 28.71 -3.29
CA ALA A 214 -9.87 27.92 -3.80
C ALA A 214 -8.57 28.74 -3.85
N ALA A 215 -7.58 28.36 -3.05
CA ALA A 215 -6.19 28.69 -3.30
C ALA A 215 -5.60 27.55 -4.14
N PHE A 216 -5.68 27.70 -5.47
CA PHE A 216 -5.03 26.83 -6.43
C PHE A 216 -3.51 27.07 -6.34
N SER A 217 -2.77 26.10 -5.81
CA SER A 217 -1.31 26.10 -5.83
C SER A 217 -0.82 25.08 -6.87
N PHE A 218 -0.41 25.57 -8.04
CA PHE A 218 -0.03 24.74 -9.19
C PHE A 218 1.47 24.40 -9.25
N PHE A 219 2.32 24.99 -8.41
CA PHE A 219 3.75 24.64 -8.34
C PHE A 219 4.26 24.60 -6.90
N GLY A 220 4.58 23.39 -6.42
CA GLY A 220 5.72 23.15 -5.52
C GLY A 220 5.47 23.11 -4.01
N ARG A 221 5.10 21.93 -3.48
CA ARG A 221 5.79 21.29 -2.33
C ARG A 221 5.27 19.86 -2.08
N PRO A 222 6.13 18.82 -2.01
CA PRO A 222 5.72 17.50 -1.56
C PRO A 222 5.81 17.44 -0.04
N GLY A 223 4.75 16.98 0.63
CA GLY A 223 4.80 16.56 2.03
C GLY A 223 3.97 17.39 2.99
N SER A 224 2.66 17.11 3.06
CA SER A 224 1.85 17.23 4.30
C SER A 224 0.37 16.84 4.10
N ALA A 225 -0.12 16.59 2.88
CA ALA A 225 -1.53 16.29 2.62
C ALA A 225 -1.91 14.79 2.66
N ARG A 226 -1.19 13.93 3.39
CA ARG A 226 -1.60 12.52 3.64
C ARG A 226 -2.09 12.27 5.08
N ALA A 227 -1.99 13.26 5.97
CA ALA A 227 -2.34 13.10 7.39
C ALA A 227 -3.79 13.47 7.72
N ALA A 228 -4.53 14.18 6.85
CA ALA A 228 -5.86 14.71 7.18
C ALA A 228 -7.06 13.95 6.57
N LEU A 229 -6.84 12.86 5.84
CA LEU A 229 -7.91 12.06 5.21
C LEU A 229 -8.04 10.64 5.78
N ARG A 230 -7.53 10.42 6.99
CA ARG A 230 -7.66 9.16 7.74
C ARG A 230 -8.23 9.39 9.14
N ALA A 231 -9.33 10.13 9.21
CA ALA A 231 -10.09 10.35 10.45
C ALA A 231 -11.59 10.18 10.20
N ALA A 232 -11.99 9.02 9.65
CA ALA A 232 -13.38 8.56 9.63
C ALA A 232 -13.48 7.12 9.09
N ALA A 233 -12.91 6.14 9.80
CA ALA A 233 -13.26 4.73 9.68
C ALA A 233 -12.72 3.98 10.92
N PRO A 234 -13.50 3.08 11.56
CA PRO A 234 -12.97 2.23 12.63
C PRO A 234 -11.99 1.23 12.00
N ALA A 235 -10.69 1.40 12.29
CA ALA A 235 -9.67 0.42 11.96
C ALA A 235 -9.76 -0.76 12.97
N PRO A 236 -9.56 -2.02 12.55
CA PRO A 236 -9.35 -3.10 13.49
C PRO A 236 -8.07 -2.79 14.28
N ALA A 237 -8.13 -3.02 15.60
CA ALA A 237 -6.96 -2.93 16.47
C ALA A 237 -5.92 -3.96 16.00
N VAL A 238 -4.95 -3.51 15.22
CA VAL A 238 -3.73 -4.27 14.95
C VAL A 238 -2.90 -4.11 16.21
N GLY A 239 -2.90 -5.17 17.02
CA GLY A 239 -2.04 -5.30 18.19
C GLY A 239 -0.57 -5.14 17.80
N ASP A 240 0.20 -4.83 18.84
CA ASP A 240 1.63 -4.55 18.82
C ASP A 240 2.42 -5.46 17.86
N LEU A 241 2.90 -4.89 16.75
CA LEU A 241 3.72 -5.59 15.76
C LEU A 241 5.15 -5.87 16.27
N ALA A 242 5.48 -5.40 17.48
CA ALA A 242 6.73 -5.75 18.15
C ALA A 242 6.80 -7.21 18.60
N ASP A 243 5.67 -7.92 18.66
CA ASP A 243 5.61 -9.34 19.06
C ASP A 243 5.69 -10.33 17.87
N VAL A 244 5.66 -9.82 16.63
CA VAL A 244 5.70 -10.67 15.40
C VAL A 244 7.12 -10.81 14.85
N VAL A 245 8.05 -9.96 15.27
CA VAL A 245 9.47 -10.11 15.00
C VAL A 245 10.11 -10.66 16.27
N GLY A 246 9.99 -11.97 16.49
CA GLY A 246 10.69 -12.64 17.59
C GLY A 246 12.19 -12.38 17.52
N ASP A 247 12.86 -12.32 18.68
CA ASP A 247 14.31 -12.06 18.84
C ASP A 247 15.21 -12.93 17.92
N GLU A 248 14.66 -14.03 17.44
CA GLU A 248 15.25 -14.98 16.49
C GLU A 248 15.57 -14.33 15.12
N ALA A 249 14.73 -13.41 14.64
CA ALA A 249 14.95 -12.71 13.37
C ALA A 249 16.05 -11.63 13.45
N LEU A 250 16.28 -11.07 14.64
CA LEU A 250 17.36 -10.12 14.90
C LEU A 250 18.73 -10.82 14.94
N ALA A 251 18.79 -12.03 15.52
CA ALA A 251 20.02 -12.83 15.59
C ALA A 251 20.53 -13.30 14.22
N ASP A 252 19.65 -13.57 13.25
CA ASP A 252 20.06 -13.91 11.88
C ASP A 252 20.53 -12.67 11.09
N SER A 253 19.93 -11.50 11.33
CA SER A 253 20.38 -10.25 10.68
C SER A 253 21.79 -9.82 11.09
N GLU A 254 22.18 -10.07 12.34
CA GLU A 254 23.55 -9.78 12.83
C GLU A 254 24.60 -10.71 12.23
N ARG A 255 24.26 -11.96 11.86
CA ARG A 255 25.19 -12.89 11.19
C ARG A 255 25.54 -12.45 9.77
N TYR A 256 24.60 -11.83 9.06
CA TYR A 256 24.84 -11.32 7.71
C TYR A 256 25.51 -9.94 7.71
N ALA A 257 25.29 -9.11 8.74
CA ALA A 257 25.93 -7.80 8.84
C ALA A 257 27.46 -7.87 9.10
N VAL A 258 27.95 -8.96 9.70
CA VAL A 258 29.40 -9.14 9.97
C VAL A 258 30.20 -9.58 8.73
N LEU A 259 29.54 -10.09 7.68
CA LEU A 259 30.20 -10.52 6.44
C LEU A 259 30.41 -9.37 5.43
N ASP A 260 29.71 -8.25 5.58
CA ASP A 260 29.76 -7.12 4.64
C ASP A 260 30.82 -6.05 5.00
N ALA A 261 31.63 -6.31 6.05
CA ALA A 261 32.68 -5.41 6.54
C ALA A 261 34.11 -5.82 6.13
N ALA A 262 34.26 -6.64 5.08
CA ALA A 262 35.57 -6.88 4.46
C ALA A 262 35.83 -5.80 3.39
N PRO A 263 36.97 -5.08 3.44
CA PRO A 263 37.29 -4.09 2.41
C PRO A 263 37.52 -4.80 1.07
N VAL A 264 36.61 -4.56 0.12
CA VAL A 264 36.77 -4.96 -1.28
C VAL A 264 37.89 -4.10 -1.87
N ASP A 265 39.04 -4.74 -2.09
CA ASP A 265 40.18 -4.20 -2.81
C ASP A 265 39.77 -3.93 -4.27
N VAL A 266 39.81 -2.66 -4.67
CA VAL A 266 39.42 -2.20 -6.00
C VAL A 266 40.59 -2.45 -6.96
N GLY A 267 40.72 -3.70 -7.40
CA GLY A 267 41.66 -4.14 -8.41
C GLY A 267 40.95 -4.54 -9.70
N GLN A 268 40.71 -3.58 -10.59
CA GLN A 268 40.31 -3.83 -11.98
C GLN A 268 41.35 -4.72 -12.69
N PRO A 269 40.91 -5.64 -13.56
CA PRO A 269 41.28 -5.46 -14.96
C PRO A 269 40.13 -5.69 -15.95
N ALA A 270 40.30 -5.03 -17.08
CA ALA A 270 39.44 -4.98 -18.24
C ALA A 270 39.37 -6.30 -19.03
N HIS A 271 38.41 -6.30 -19.98
CA HIS A 271 38.14 -7.27 -21.05
C HIS A 271 37.30 -8.48 -20.60
N ARG A 272 36.14 -8.78 -21.19
CA ARG A 272 35.91 -8.95 -22.62
C ARG A 272 34.40 -8.93 -22.90
N ALA A 273 33.97 -7.99 -23.73
CA ALA A 273 32.67 -8.05 -24.39
C ALA A 273 32.66 -9.27 -25.32
N VAL A 274 31.72 -10.18 -25.10
CA VAL A 274 31.34 -11.19 -26.09
C VAL A 274 30.00 -10.74 -26.63
N GLU A 275 30.04 -10.23 -27.86
CA GLU A 275 28.87 -10.13 -28.73
C GLU A 275 28.27 -11.52 -28.90
N GLN A 276 27.00 -11.67 -28.51
CA GLN A 276 26.18 -12.82 -28.87
C GLN A 276 25.18 -12.35 -29.92
N PRO A 277 25.26 -12.83 -31.18
CA PRO A 277 24.32 -12.44 -32.23
C PRO A 277 22.95 -13.13 -32.05
N PRO A 278 21.85 -12.52 -32.51
CA PRO A 278 20.51 -13.09 -32.44
C PRO A 278 20.30 -14.13 -33.54
N SER A 279 20.13 -15.40 -33.17
CA SER A 279 19.65 -16.44 -34.06
C SER A 279 18.13 -16.56 -33.97
N HIS A 280 17.45 -15.85 -34.88
CA HIS A 280 16.13 -16.25 -35.38
C HIS A 280 16.34 -17.28 -36.48
N GLN A 281 15.69 -18.45 -36.38
CA GLN A 281 15.19 -19.17 -37.54
C GLN A 281 14.02 -20.08 -37.14
N HIS A 282 12.93 -19.88 -37.87
CA HIS A 282 11.69 -20.66 -37.87
C HIS A 282 11.92 -22.11 -38.26
N ALA A 283 11.10 -23.01 -37.72
CA ALA A 283 10.39 -23.98 -38.55
C ALA A 283 9.18 -24.52 -37.78
N GLU A 284 8.02 -24.35 -38.40
CA GLU A 284 6.79 -25.10 -38.15
C GLU A 284 7.06 -26.60 -38.26
N SER A 285 6.46 -27.38 -37.37
CA SER A 285 6.06 -28.76 -37.64
C SER A 285 4.91 -29.14 -36.72
N ASP A 286 3.72 -29.16 -37.34
CA ASP A 286 2.69 -30.18 -37.22
C ASP A 286 2.30 -30.72 -35.84
N THR A 287 1.14 -30.24 -35.39
CA THR A 287 -0.07 -31.02 -35.06
C THR A 287 0.12 -32.55 -34.95
N GLU A 288 0.30 -33.03 -33.73
CA GLU A 288 -0.01 -34.41 -33.33
C GLU A 288 -1.25 -34.42 -32.41
N PRO A 289 -2.19 -35.37 -32.57
CA PRO A 289 -3.47 -35.38 -31.88
C PRO A 289 -3.33 -35.75 -30.40
N ALA A 290 -4.18 -35.13 -29.57
CA ALA A 290 -4.29 -35.35 -28.13
C ALA A 290 -4.40 -36.85 -27.77
N GLU A 291 -3.35 -37.37 -27.15
CA GLU A 291 -3.35 -38.66 -26.46
C GLU A 291 -4.31 -38.56 -25.27
N VAL A 292 -5.42 -39.29 -25.39
CA VAL A 292 -6.45 -39.43 -24.36
C VAL A 292 -5.85 -40.28 -23.24
N VAL A 293 -5.44 -39.63 -22.16
CA VAL A 293 -5.02 -40.30 -20.93
C VAL A 293 -6.24 -40.98 -20.31
N ASP A 294 -6.30 -42.30 -20.40
CA ASP A 294 -7.26 -43.12 -19.67
C ASP A 294 -7.00 -42.97 -18.16
N LEU A 295 -7.88 -42.20 -17.50
CA LEU A 295 -7.94 -42.09 -16.05
C LEU A 295 -8.74 -43.27 -15.47
N THR A 296 -8.28 -44.50 -15.70
CA THR A 296 -8.74 -45.63 -14.87
C THR A 296 -8.32 -45.36 -13.42
N PRO A 297 -9.25 -45.28 -12.46
CA PRO A 297 -8.90 -45.13 -11.05
C PRO A 297 -8.27 -46.44 -10.58
N HIS A 298 -6.96 -46.43 -10.37
CA HIS A 298 -6.32 -47.43 -9.50
C HIS A 298 -6.63 -47.06 -8.05
N ASP A 299 -7.84 -47.45 -7.61
CA ASP A 299 -8.20 -47.59 -6.20
C ASP A 299 -7.48 -48.83 -5.64
N GLU A 300 -6.17 -48.71 -5.40
CA GLU A 300 -5.45 -49.62 -4.50
C GLU A 300 -5.57 -49.06 -3.09
N THR A 301 -6.75 -49.28 -2.49
CA THR A 301 -6.94 -49.12 -1.05
C THR A 301 -6.30 -50.31 -0.35
N GLU A 302 -5.02 -50.19 -0.02
CA GLU A 302 -4.40 -51.10 0.94
C GLU A 302 -5.09 -50.91 2.29
N LEU A 303 -5.91 -51.90 2.68
CA LEU A 303 -6.42 -52.03 4.02
C LEU A 303 -5.24 -52.21 4.97
N LEU A 304 -4.88 -51.14 5.67
CA LEU A 304 -3.99 -51.20 6.83
C LEU A 304 -4.70 -52.02 7.92
N GLU A 305 -4.42 -53.32 7.96
CA GLU A 305 -4.71 -54.15 9.13
C GLU A 305 -3.83 -53.64 10.28
N LEU A 306 -4.45 -52.96 11.24
CA LEU A 306 -3.83 -52.54 12.50
C LEU A 306 -4.07 -53.64 13.55
N PRO A 307 -3.15 -54.60 13.76
CA PRO A 307 -3.28 -55.54 14.87
C PRO A 307 -3.02 -54.84 16.20
N GLU A 308 -4.10 -54.73 16.97
CA GLU A 308 -4.13 -54.92 18.42
C GLU A 308 -3.17 -54.07 19.27
N LEU A 309 -3.39 -52.76 19.27
CA LEU A 309 -2.99 -51.89 20.38
C LEU A 309 -4.01 -51.99 21.53
N ARG A 310 -4.13 -53.19 22.13
CA ARG A 310 -4.84 -53.37 23.40
C ARG A 310 -4.13 -54.40 24.29
N ALA A 311 -2.90 -54.05 24.67
CA ALA A 311 -2.27 -54.58 25.86
C ALA A 311 -1.76 -53.40 26.70
N GLY A 312 -2.53 -53.01 27.71
CA GLY A 312 -2.02 -52.10 28.75
C GLY A 312 -3.08 -51.24 29.45
N ARG A 313 -3.37 -51.64 30.69
CA ARG A 313 -3.98 -50.89 31.81
C ARG A 313 -5.51 -50.75 31.85
N PRO A 314 -6.11 -50.73 33.06
CA PRO A 314 -5.50 -50.50 34.39
C PRO A 314 -4.92 -51.75 35.09
#